data_AF-A0A848ZAM0-F1
#
_entry.id   AF-A0A848ZAM0-F1
#
_cell.length_a   1.000
_cell.length_b   1.000
_cell.length_c   1.000
_cell.angle_alpha   90.00
_cell.angle_beta   90.00
_cell.angle_gamma   90.00
#
_symmetry.space_group_name_H-M   'P 1'
#
loop_
_entity.id
_entity.type
_entity.pdbx_description
1 polymer ?
#
loop_
_entity_poly.entity_id
_entity_poly.type
_entity_poly.pdbx_seq_one_letter_code
_entity_poly.pdbx_strand_id
1 'polypeptide(L)' 'GPRDASGKLGPVEEALIGTPVADPKRPLEVLRTVHSFDPCVACGVHVIDPDSNQVYKIKAL' A
#
# COMPACT_ATOMS: atom_id res chain seq x y z
N GLY A 1 -5.56 0.89 1.60
CA GLY A 1 -5.99 1.88 2.59
C GLY A 1 -5.70 1.36 4.00
N PRO A 2 -5.71 2.23 5.01
CA PRO A 2 -5.56 1.84 6.41
C PRO A 2 -6.85 1.20 6.93
N ARG A 3 -6.87 0.91 8.23
CA ARG A 3 -8.09 0.50 8.95
C ARG A 3 -9.21 1.53 8.85
N ASP A 4 -10.45 1.06 8.85
CA ASP A 4 -11.64 1.92 8.93
C ASP A 4 -11.95 2.38 10.37
N ALA A 5 -13.01 3.19 10.51
CA ALA A 5 -13.44 3.72 11.81
C ALA A 5 -13.88 2.63 12.81
N SER A 6 -14.26 1.45 12.32
CA SER A 6 -14.60 0.28 13.14
C SER A 6 -13.39 -0.60 13.44
N GLY A 7 -12.19 -0.21 12.97
CA GLY A 7 -10.95 -0.96 13.14
C GLY A 7 -10.79 -2.14 12.18
N LYS A 8 -11.65 -2.26 11.15
CA LYS A 8 -11.55 -3.32 10.15
C LYS A 8 -10.28 -3.13 9.32
N LEU A 9 -9.56 -4.23 9.10
CA LEU A 9 -8.34 -4.25 8.31
C LEU A 9 -8.61 -3.97 6.82
N GLY A 10 -7.66 -3.30 6.18
CA GLY A 10 -7.64 -3.18 4.73
C GLY A 10 -7.23 -4.49 4.03
N PRO A 11 -7.51 -4.66 2.72
CA PRO A 11 -7.21 -5.90 2.01
C PRO A 11 -5.74 -6.34 2.07
N VAL A 12 -4.80 -5.38 1.96
CA VAL A 12 -3.37 -5.65 2.05
C VAL A 12 -2.95 -6.01 3.48
N GLU A 13 -3.54 -5.38 4.50
CA GLU A 13 -3.26 -5.69 5.90
C GLU A 13 -3.74 -7.10 6.27
N GLU A 14 -4.93 -7.47 5.82
CA GLU A 14 -5.52 -8.79 6.03
C GLU A 14 -4.74 -9.89 5.30
N ALA A 15 -4.32 -9.65 4.05
CA ALA A 15 -3.56 -10.60 3.23
C ALA A 15 -2.19 -10.97 3.83
N LEU A 16 -1.61 -10.11 4.68
CA LEU A 16 -0.33 -10.37 5.32
C LEU A 16 -0.43 -11.25 6.57
N ILE A 17 -1.62 -11.44 7.14
CA ILE A 17 -1.81 -12.24 8.34
C ILE A 17 -1.43 -13.70 8.05
N GLY A 18 -0.51 -14.23 8.86
CA GLY A 18 -0.05 -15.61 8.74
C GLY A 18 0.95 -15.86 7.61
N THR A 19 1.42 -14.82 6.90
CA THR A 19 2.48 -14.98 5.90
C THR A 19 3.77 -15.45 6.59
N PRO A 20 4.32 -16.62 6.24
CA PRO A 20 5.60 -17.06 6.80
C PRO A 20 6.72 -16.15 6.31
N VAL A 21 7.65 -15.80 7.20
CA VAL A 21 8.81 -14.96 6.87
C VAL A 21 10.08 -15.69 7.29
N ALA A 22 10.90 -16.09 6.32
CA ALA A 22 12.12 -16.83 6.58
C ALA A 22 13.24 -15.96 7.18
N ASP A 23 13.42 -14.73 6.66
CA ASP A 23 14.37 -13.74 7.19
C ASP A 23 13.67 -12.38 7.37
N PRO A 24 13.37 -11.97 8.61
CA PRO A 24 12.74 -10.68 8.88
C PRO A 24 13.56 -9.46 8.42
N LYS A 25 14.88 -9.57 8.26
CA LYS A 25 15.72 -8.48 7.72
C LYS A 25 15.57 -8.34 6.20
N ARG A 26 15.04 -9.36 5.53
CA ARG A 26 14.82 -9.43 4.09
C ARG A 26 13.46 -10.08 3.79
N PRO A 27 12.35 -9.39 4.10
CA PRO A 27 11.01 -9.98 4.08
C PRO A 27 10.46 -10.13 2.65
N LEU A 28 11.01 -11.07 1.89
CA LEU A 28 10.66 -11.31 0.49
C LEU A 28 9.18 -11.69 0.33
N GLU A 29 8.65 -12.45 1.27
CA GLU A 29 7.29 -12.97 1.28
C GLU A 29 6.27 -11.82 1.41
N VAL A 30 6.57 -10.83 2.25
CA VAL A 30 5.76 -9.61 2.38
C VAL A 30 5.73 -8.85 1.06
N LEU A 31 6.89 -8.65 0.42
CA LEU A 31 6.97 -7.96 -0.86
C LEU A 31 6.19 -8.69 -1.96
N ARG A 32 6.26 -10.04 -1.99
CA ARG A 32 5.49 -10.85 -2.95
C ARG A 32 3.99 -10.64 -2.78
N THR A 33 3.48 -10.71 -1.55
CA THR A 33 2.05 -10.51 -1.26
C THR A 33 1.61 -9.08 -1.55
N VAL A 34 2.40 -8.07 -1.20
CA VAL A 34 2.03 -6.67 -1.45
C VAL A 34 2.04 -6.34 -2.94
N HIS A 35 3.04 -6.81 -3.69
CA HIS A 35 3.13 -6.55 -5.13
C HIS A 35 2.07 -7.28 -5.97
N SER A 36 1.44 -8.35 -5.47
CA SER A 36 0.34 -9.00 -6.20
C SER A 36 -0.91 -8.12 -6.31
N PHE A 37 -1.00 -7.05 -5.51
CA PHE A 37 -2.07 -6.04 -5.61
C PHE A 37 -1.76 -4.89 -6.57
N ASP A 38 -0.59 -4.89 -7.23
CA ASP A 38 -0.11 -3.80 -8.08
C ASP A 38 -0.26 -2.41 -7.43
N PRO A 39 0.38 -2.17 -6.26
CA PRO A 39 0.09 -1.01 -5.43
C PRO A 39 0.65 0.28 -6.05
N CYS A 40 -0.24 1.12 -6.58
CA CYS A 40 0.08 2.48 -6.99
C CYS A 40 -0.19 3.47 -5.85
N VAL A 41 0.85 3.88 -5.11
CA VAL A 41 0.72 4.89 -4.03
C VAL A 41 0.21 6.23 -4.58
N ALA A 42 0.73 6.66 -5.73
CA ALA A 42 0.31 7.92 -6.36
C ALA A 42 -1.20 7.94 -6.67
N CYS A 43 -1.74 6.81 -7.13
CA CYS A 43 -3.16 6.63 -7.42
C CYS A 43 -3.97 6.60 -6.11
N GLY A 44 -3.46 5.90 -5.08
CA GLY A 44 -4.15 5.75 -3.79
C GLY A 44 -4.27 7.04 -2.98
N VAL A 45 -3.39 8.02 -3.20
CA VAL A 45 -3.46 9.34 -2.55
C VAL A 45 -3.75 10.49 -3.53
N HIS A 46 -4.08 10.19 -4.79
CA HIS A 46 -4.48 11.15 -5.81
C HIS A 46 -3.49 12.30 -6.05
N VAL A 47 -2.18 12.02 -6.10
CA VAL A 47 -1.17 13.04 -6.46
C VAL A 47 -1.11 13.31 -7.96
N ILE A 48 -1.87 12.56 -8.77
CA ILE A 48 -2.02 12.72 -10.20
C ILE A 48 -3.49 13.05 -10.49
N ASP A 49 -3.73 14.16 -11.19
CA ASP A 49 -5.06 14.55 -11.67
C ASP A 49 -5.46 13.67 -12.88
N PRO A 50 -6.60 12.97 -12.83
CA PRO A 50 -7.03 12.07 -13.91
C PRO A 50 -7.47 12.78 -15.20
N ASP A 51 -7.90 14.04 -15.12
CA ASP A 51 -8.40 14.80 -16.27
C ASP A 51 -7.26 15.57 -16.95
N SER A 52 -6.37 16.17 -16.16
CA SER A 52 -5.30 17.05 -16.66
C SER A 52 -3.92 16.38 -16.72
N ASN A 53 -3.76 15.20 -16.12
CA ASN A 53 -2.49 14.48 -15.97
C ASN A 53 -1.38 15.30 -15.25
N GLN A 54 -1.77 16.31 -14.46
CA GLN A 54 -0.84 17.11 -13.66
C GLN A 54 -0.44 16.39 -12.37
N VAL A 55 0.82 16.58 -11.96
CA VAL A 55 1.37 15.98 -10.73
C VAL A 55 1.50 17.06 -9.65
N TYR A 56 0.83 16.85 -8.53
CA TYR A 56 0.90 17.74 -7.37
C TYR A 56 2.20 17.52 -6.59
N LYS A 57 2.99 18.58 -6.38
CA LYS A 57 4.20 18.54 -5.55
C LYS A 57 3.87 18.92 -4.11
N ILE A 58 3.95 17.94 -3.22
CA ILE A 58 3.66 18.11 -1.79
C ILE A 58 4.96 17.89 -1.00
N LYS A 59 5.26 18.78 -0.06
CA LYS A 59 6.42 18.66 0.83
C LYS A 59 5.90 18.49 2.25
N ALA A 60 6.06 17.29 2.81
CA ALA A 60 5.79 17.05 4.23
C ALA A 60 6.99 17.55 5.05
N LEU A 61 6.71 18.26 6.15
CA LEU A 61 7.69 18.80 7.09
C LEU A 61 8.22 17.73 8.05
#